data_AF-A0AAV3ISH0-F1
#
_entry.id   AF-A0AAV3ISH0-F1
#
_cell.length_a   1.000
_cell.length_b   1.000
_cell.length_c   1.000
_cell.angle_alpha   90.00
_cell.angle_beta   90.00
_cell.angle_gamma   90.00
#
_symmetry.space_group_name_H-M   'P 1'
#
loop_
_entity.id
_entity.type
_entity.pdbx_description
1 polymer ?
#
loop_
_entity_poly.entity_id
_entity_poly.type
_entity_poly.pdbx_seq_one_letter_code
_entity_poly.pdbx_strand_id
1 'polypeptide(L)'
;MGGKSIRKEIFKYRATNHFGCLLGSMDIMRKFFIFGVPVKINSFSPISEDDEELSLPELIYWASLGDLEQVKQLLIDGEDPNQTDDEGYTALQAAAENDHLEIVKLLVEKGAHVTYKSEYTALQLAEMAGNTDIVNYLKSL
;
A
#
# COMPACT_ATOMS: atom_id res chain seq x y z
N MET A 1 -26.67 8.40 21.77
CA MET A 1 -25.89 8.46 20.51
C MET A 1 -24.53 9.03 20.83
N GLY A 2 -23.45 8.57 20.18
CA GLY A 2 -22.08 9.05 20.43
C GLY A 2 -21.11 7.91 20.77
N GLY A 3 -20.40 7.41 19.76
CA GLY A 3 -19.47 6.27 19.94
C GLY A 3 -18.64 5.90 18.71
N LYS A 4 -18.53 6.79 17.70
CA LYS A 4 -17.84 6.51 16.42
C LYS A 4 -16.50 7.22 16.23
N SER A 5 -16.16 8.27 17.00
CA SER A 5 -14.95 9.07 16.73
C SER A 5 -13.64 8.52 17.32
N ILE A 6 -13.69 7.76 18.43
CA ILE A 6 -12.48 7.44 19.20
C ILE A 6 -11.58 6.43 18.47
N ARG A 7 -12.15 5.44 17.77
CA ARG A 7 -11.36 4.36 17.13
C ARG A 7 -10.57 4.80 15.90
N LYS A 8 -11.03 5.82 15.14
CA LYS A 8 -10.23 6.37 14.02
C LYS A 8 -8.98 7.10 14.51
N GLU A 9 -9.04 7.80 15.65
CA GLU A 9 -7.84 8.38 16.26
C GLU A 9 -6.89 7.30 16.81
N ILE A 10 -7.35 6.16 17.33
CA ILE A 10 -6.44 5.09 17.79
C ILE A 10 -5.58 4.52 16.66
N PHE A 11 -6.13 4.33 15.46
CA PHE A 11 -5.34 3.85 14.31
C PHE A 11 -4.41 4.92 13.75
N LYS A 12 -4.87 6.17 13.71
CA LYS A 12 -4.03 7.35 13.43
C LYS A 12 -2.84 7.44 14.41
N TYR A 13 -3.07 7.14 15.70
CA TYR A 13 -2.03 7.08 16.74
C TYR A 13 -1.01 5.97 16.48
N ARG A 14 -1.44 4.84 15.91
CA ARG A 14 -0.56 3.75 15.48
C ARG A 14 0.33 4.18 14.31
N ALA A 15 -0.23 4.89 13.31
CA ALA A 15 0.54 5.44 12.20
C ALA A 15 1.53 6.56 12.63
N THR A 16 1.14 7.45 13.56
CA THR A 16 2.03 8.51 14.06
C THR A 16 3.16 8.03 14.95
N ASN A 17 3.18 6.75 15.35
CA ASN A 17 4.23 6.19 16.20
C ASN A 17 5.48 5.71 15.44
N HIS A 18 5.51 5.82 14.11
CA HIS A 18 6.76 5.67 13.33
C HIS A 18 7.14 6.93 12.55
N PHE A 19 6.18 7.69 12.00
CA PHE A 19 6.45 8.98 11.35
C PHE A 19 5.60 10.11 11.92
N GLY A 20 6.10 10.68 13.02
CA GLY A 20 5.67 12.00 13.48
C GLY A 20 6.41 13.12 12.76
N CYS A 21 5.67 14.17 12.37
CA CYS A 21 6.18 15.47 11.92
C CYS A 21 6.81 15.56 10.50
N LEU A 22 5.99 15.88 9.49
CA LEU A 22 6.15 17.01 8.53
C LEU A 22 5.09 16.86 7.41
N LEU A 23 3.87 17.37 7.57
CA LEU A 23 3.49 18.76 7.25
C LEU A 23 3.81 19.25 5.82
N GLY A 24 3.24 18.58 4.82
CA GLY A 24 2.66 19.25 3.63
C GLY A 24 3.58 19.48 2.42
N SER A 25 2.95 19.52 1.25
CA SER A 25 3.54 19.56 -0.11
C SER A 25 4.02 18.19 -0.61
N MET A 26 3.65 17.84 -1.84
CA MET A 26 3.73 16.47 -2.38
C MET A 26 5.08 16.17 -3.08
N ASP A 27 6.03 17.09 -3.01
CA ASP A 27 7.23 17.12 -3.86
C ASP A 27 8.42 16.26 -3.36
N ILE A 28 8.34 15.69 -2.14
CA ILE A 28 9.43 14.87 -1.59
C ILE A 28 9.43 13.45 -2.19
N MET A 29 8.27 12.92 -2.57
CA MET A 29 8.13 11.52 -3.05
C MET A 29 8.85 11.26 -4.38
N ARG A 30 8.96 12.28 -5.24
CA ARG A 30 9.53 12.16 -6.60
C ARG A 30 11.05 12.09 -6.59
N LYS A 31 11.61 11.38 -5.62
CA LYS A 31 13.02 11.50 -5.26
C LYS A 31 13.73 10.19 -4.90
N PHE A 32 13.15 9.03 -4.59
CA PHE A 32 14.05 7.87 -4.34
C PHE A 32 14.80 7.42 -5.62
N PHE A 33 16.11 7.15 -5.53
CA PHE A 33 16.83 6.35 -6.53
C PHE A 33 17.52 5.15 -5.89
N ILE A 34 16.97 3.99 -6.23
CA ILE A 34 17.46 2.63 -6.00
C ILE A 34 18.97 2.54 -6.32
N PHE A 35 19.78 2.10 -5.35
CA PHE A 35 21.21 1.82 -5.55
C PHE A 35 21.47 0.32 -5.76
N GLY A 36 22.29 -0.01 -6.76
CA GLY A 36 22.94 -1.33 -6.89
C GLY A 36 22.21 -2.40 -7.73
N VAL A 37 20.87 -2.42 -7.74
CA VAL A 37 20.11 -3.25 -8.70
C VAL A 37 20.17 -2.60 -10.10
N PRO A 38 20.39 -3.34 -11.20
CA PRO A 38 20.35 -2.79 -12.55
C PRO A 38 18.90 -2.51 -13.02
N VAL A 39 18.28 -1.49 -12.43
CA VAL A 39 16.96 -0.97 -12.83
C VAL A 39 17.04 -0.42 -14.26
N LYS A 40 15.97 -0.58 -15.05
CA LYS A 40 15.85 0.08 -16.36
C LYS A 40 15.63 1.58 -16.18
N ILE A 41 16.75 2.31 -16.09
CA ILE A 41 16.89 3.77 -16.01
C ILE A 41 16.02 4.56 -17.02
N ASN A 42 14.75 4.80 -16.68
CA ASN A 42 13.85 5.67 -17.48
C ASN A 42 12.85 6.49 -16.64
N SER A 43 12.88 6.36 -15.31
CA SER A 43 12.20 7.23 -14.35
C SER A 43 13.25 7.77 -13.38
N PHE A 44 13.27 9.07 -13.08
CA PHE A 44 14.40 9.71 -12.37
C PHE A 44 13.96 10.59 -11.21
N SER A 45 14.67 10.45 -10.08
CA SER A 45 14.27 10.91 -8.75
C SER A 45 15.47 10.80 -7.77
N PRO A 46 15.96 11.86 -7.06
CA PRO A 46 17.08 11.75 -6.08
C PRO A 46 16.82 12.26 -4.61
N ILE A 47 16.94 11.41 -3.55
CA ILE A 47 16.98 11.71 -2.08
C ILE A 47 18.37 11.36 -1.54
N SER A 48 18.73 11.99 -0.44
CA SER A 48 19.92 11.75 0.38
C SER A 48 19.85 10.46 1.20
N GLU A 49 21.03 9.86 1.36
CA GLU A 49 21.38 8.92 2.44
C GLU A 49 21.19 9.57 3.84
N ASP A 50 21.35 8.77 4.91
CA ASP A 50 21.20 9.12 6.35
C ASP A 50 19.76 9.28 6.89
N ASP A 51 18.95 8.20 6.85
CA ASP A 51 18.15 7.72 8.01
C ASP A 51 17.45 6.36 7.68
N GLU A 52 17.19 5.55 8.70
CA GLU A 52 16.79 4.11 8.67
C GLU A 52 15.75 3.74 7.57
N GLU A 53 16.23 3.20 6.45
CA GLU A 53 15.49 3.05 5.18
C GLU A 53 14.49 1.88 5.19
N LEU A 54 13.19 2.20 5.32
CA LEU A 54 12.10 1.22 5.19
C LEU A 54 11.98 0.73 3.74
N SER A 55 12.50 -0.47 3.48
CA SER A 55 12.51 -1.12 2.16
C SER A 55 11.14 -1.72 1.80
N LEU A 56 10.12 -0.86 1.62
CA LEU A 56 8.80 -1.26 1.15
C LEU A 56 8.85 -1.55 -0.38
N PRO A 57 8.45 -2.76 -0.84
CA PRO A 57 8.38 -3.08 -2.26
C PRO A 57 7.46 -2.13 -3.04
N GLU A 58 7.89 -1.71 -4.23
CA GLU A 58 7.24 -0.61 -4.99
C GLU A 58 5.73 -0.84 -5.21
N LEU A 59 5.32 -2.04 -5.60
CA LEU A 59 3.90 -2.38 -5.78
C LEU A 59 3.05 -2.12 -4.52
N ILE A 60 3.60 -2.37 -3.32
CA ILE A 60 2.89 -2.19 -2.04
C ILE A 60 2.77 -0.70 -1.73
N TYR A 61 3.86 0.04 -1.92
CA TYR A 61 3.89 1.50 -1.79
C TYR A 61 2.88 2.18 -2.72
N TRP A 62 2.92 1.91 -4.03
CA TRP A 62 1.98 2.52 -4.98
C TRP A 62 0.52 2.07 -4.76
N ALA A 63 0.30 0.82 -4.34
CA ALA A 63 -1.02 0.33 -3.96
C ALA A 63 -1.58 0.99 -2.68
N SER A 64 -0.72 1.41 -1.74
CA SER A 64 -1.13 2.19 -0.56
C SER A 64 -1.54 3.63 -0.92
N LEU A 65 -0.84 4.24 -1.88
CA LEU A 65 -1.06 5.62 -2.32
C LEU A 65 -2.26 5.78 -3.28
N GLY A 66 -2.67 4.70 -3.96
CA GLY A 66 -3.76 4.74 -4.94
C GLY A 66 -3.31 5.04 -6.38
N ASP A 67 -2.01 4.95 -6.68
CA ASP A 67 -1.52 5.17 -8.04
C ASP A 67 -1.74 3.94 -8.93
N LEU A 68 -2.95 3.90 -9.50
CA LEU A 68 -3.39 2.83 -10.39
C LEU A 68 -2.50 2.69 -11.64
N GLU A 69 -1.87 3.75 -12.14
CA GLU A 69 -1.04 3.67 -13.35
C GLU A 69 0.34 3.10 -13.04
N GLN A 70 0.96 3.45 -11.90
CA GLN A 70 2.18 2.78 -11.45
C GLN A 70 1.92 1.29 -11.15
N VAL A 71 0.86 0.97 -10.40
CA VAL A 71 0.49 -0.43 -10.12
C VAL A 71 0.24 -1.23 -11.41
N LYS A 72 -0.45 -0.66 -12.42
CA LYS A 72 -0.58 -1.28 -13.74
C LYS A 72 0.77 -1.55 -14.40
N GLN A 73 1.67 -0.57 -14.38
CA GLN A 73 2.96 -0.65 -15.06
C GLN A 73 3.86 -1.74 -14.44
N LEU A 74 3.97 -1.80 -13.11
CA LEU A 74 4.73 -2.85 -12.42
C LEU A 74 4.16 -4.25 -12.69
N LEU A 75 2.83 -4.39 -12.71
CA LEU A 75 2.12 -5.63 -13.08
C LEU A 75 2.12 -5.92 -14.60
N ILE A 76 2.73 -5.07 -15.43
CA ILE A 76 3.03 -5.29 -16.86
C ILE A 76 4.51 -5.65 -17.04
N ASP A 77 5.41 -4.99 -16.31
CA ASP A 77 6.85 -5.27 -16.33
C ASP A 77 7.22 -6.59 -15.62
N GLY A 78 6.36 -7.10 -14.75
CA GLY A 78 6.38 -8.49 -14.28
C GLY A 78 6.57 -8.69 -12.78
N GLU A 79 6.29 -7.69 -11.95
CA GLU A 79 6.26 -7.89 -10.49
C GLU A 79 5.17 -8.89 -10.06
N ASP A 80 5.43 -9.62 -8.97
CA ASP A 80 4.47 -10.59 -8.44
C ASP A 80 3.39 -9.85 -7.63
N PRO A 81 2.09 -9.94 -8.00
CA PRO A 81 1.00 -9.36 -7.21
C PRO A 81 0.89 -9.92 -5.78
N ASN A 82 1.67 -10.95 -5.45
CA ASN A 82 1.75 -11.60 -4.14
C ASN A 82 3.01 -11.29 -3.34
N GLN A 83 3.91 -10.42 -3.85
CA GLN A 83 5.11 -10.04 -3.10
C GLN A 83 4.75 -9.34 -1.78
N THR A 84 5.59 -9.57 -0.76
CA THR A 84 5.42 -9.02 0.58
C THR A 84 6.59 -8.13 0.98
N ASP A 85 6.35 -7.23 1.94
CA ASP A 85 7.42 -6.63 2.75
C ASP A 85 7.91 -7.58 3.86
N ASP A 86 8.82 -7.09 4.70
CA ASP A 86 9.41 -7.83 5.84
C ASP A 86 8.40 -8.20 6.95
N GLU A 87 7.25 -7.51 7.04
CA GLU A 87 6.15 -7.87 7.95
C GLU A 87 5.18 -8.88 7.32
N GLY A 88 5.41 -9.27 6.07
CA GLY A 88 4.54 -10.16 5.31
C GLY A 88 3.27 -9.48 4.82
N TYR A 89 3.21 -8.15 4.76
CA TYR A 89 2.08 -7.38 4.24
C TYR A 89 2.17 -7.25 2.70
N THR A 90 1.04 -7.10 2.01
CA THR A 90 0.94 -7.18 0.52
C THR A 90 0.27 -5.94 -0.08
N ALA A 91 0.46 -5.76 -1.39
CA ALA A 91 -0.24 -4.71 -2.16
C ALA A 91 -1.77 -4.82 -2.09
N LEU A 92 -2.31 -6.05 -1.99
CA LEU A 92 -3.75 -6.27 -1.86
C LEU A 92 -4.27 -5.84 -0.48
N GLN A 93 -3.51 -6.08 0.59
CA GLN A 93 -3.80 -5.55 1.92
C GLN A 93 -3.71 -4.02 1.94
N ALA A 94 -2.65 -3.44 1.36
CA ALA A 94 -2.45 -1.99 1.27
C ALA A 94 -3.62 -1.26 0.59
N ALA A 95 -4.04 -1.74 -0.58
CA ALA A 95 -5.15 -1.16 -1.33
C ALA A 95 -6.50 -1.37 -0.63
N ALA A 96 -6.69 -2.50 0.05
CA ALA A 96 -7.91 -2.80 0.78
C ALA A 96 -8.08 -1.98 2.07
N GLU A 97 -6.98 -1.61 2.74
CA GLU A 97 -7.00 -0.74 3.92
C GLU A 97 -7.22 0.74 3.55
N ASN A 98 -6.70 1.20 2.39
CA ASN A 98 -6.72 2.60 1.97
C ASN A 98 -7.85 2.98 0.97
N ASP A 99 -8.85 2.11 0.80
CA ASP A 99 -10.08 2.30 -0.01
C ASP A 99 -9.88 2.35 -1.55
N HIS A 100 -8.79 1.77 -2.06
CA HIS A 100 -8.42 1.78 -3.49
C HIS A 100 -9.04 0.62 -4.30
N LEU A 101 -10.36 0.62 -4.43
CA LEU A 101 -11.14 -0.47 -5.05
C LEU A 101 -10.64 -0.91 -6.44
N GLU A 102 -10.26 0.02 -7.33
CA GLU A 102 -9.80 -0.35 -8.68
C GLU A 102 -8.43 -1.04 -8.68
N ILE A 103 -7.57 -0.75 -7.69
CA ILE A 103 -6.31 -1.46 -7.47
C ILE A 103 -6.58 -2.86 -6.89
N VAL A 104 -7.52 -2.98 -5.94
CA VAL A 104 -7.95 -4.27 -5.40
C VAL A 104 -8.46 -5.19 -6.52
N LYS A 105 -9.30 -4.69 -7.44
CA LYS A 105 -9.75 -5.44 -8.63
C LYS A 105 -8.58 -5.88 -9.51
N LEU A 106 -7.72 -4.95 -9.90
CA LEU A 106 -6.57 -5.21 -10.76
C LEU A 106 -5.61 -6.27 -10.18
N LEU A 107 -5.32 -6.21 -8.87
CA LEU A 107 -4.48 -7.18 -8.19
C LEU A 107 -5.14 -8.58 -8.20
N VAL A 108 -6.44 -8.67 -7.95
CA VAL A 108 -7.20 -9.93 -8.04
C VAL A 108 -7.21 -10.48 -9.47
N GLU A 109 -7.45 -9.64 -10.49
CA GLU A 109 -7.38 -10.02 -11.91
C GLU A 109 -5.99 -10.53 -12.32
N LYS A 110 -4.93 -10.06 -11.66
CA LYS A 110 -3.54 -10.49 -11.86
C LYS A 110 -3.15 -11.72 -11.05
N GLY A 111 -4.01 -12.23 -10.17
CA GLY A 111 -3.76 -13.43 -9.36
C GLY A 111 -3.22 -13.18 -7.95
N ALA A 112 -3.55 -12.04 -7.33
CA ALA A 112 -3.29 -11.81 -5.91
C ALA A 112 -4.13 -12.76 -5.04
N HIS A 113 -3.51 -13.38 -4.03
CA HIS A 113 -4.17 -14.30 -3.10
C HIS A 113 -5.14 -13.55 -2.14
N VAL A 114 -6.42 -13.44 -2.53
CA VAL A 114 -7.50 -12.83 -1.72
C VAL A 114 -7.56 -13.34 -0.27
N THR A 115 -7.28 -14.62 -0.06
CA THR A 115 -7.31 -15.28 1.25
C THR A 115 -5.98 -15.27 1.99
N TYR A 116 -4.94 -14.61 1.47
CA TYR A 116 -3.65 -14.47 2.15
C TYR A 116 -3.80 -13.66 3.46
N LYS A 117 -2.96 -14.00 4.45
CA LYS A 117 -3.05 -13.48 5.80
C LYS A 117 -1.68 -13.43 6.49
N SER A 118 -1.24 -12.21 6.83
CA SER A 118 -0.23 -11.97 7.88
C SER A 118 -0.92 -11.80 9.24
N GLU A 119 -0.91 -10.61 9.86
CA GLU A 119 -1.76 -10.35 11.05
C GLU A 119 -3.26 -10.37 10.65
N TYR A 120 -3.59 -9.78 9.51
CA TYR A 120 -4.96 -9.64 8.97
C TYR A 120 -5.04 -10.05 7.49
N THR A 121 -6.22 -10.43 7.01
CA THR A 121 -6.52 -10.54 5.57
C THR A 121 -6.88 -9.17 4.98
N ALA A 122 -6.79 -9.01 3.66
CA ALA A 122 -7.24 -7.79 2.97
C ALA A 122 -8.71 -7.45 3.30
N LEU A 123 -9.59 -8.48 3.40
CA LEU A 123 -10.98 -8.30 3.82
C LEU A 123 -11.10 -7.76 5.26
N GLN A 124 -10.32 -8.28 6.20
CA GLN A 124 -10.35 -7.79 7.60
C GLN A 124 -9.90 -6.34 7.72
N LEU A 125 -8.88 -5.93 6.95
CA LEU A 125 -8.43 -4.54 6.91
C LEU A 125 -9.50 -3.61 6.33
N ALA A 126 -10.14 -4.00 5.23
CA ALA A 126 -11.26 -3.26 4.65
C ALA A 126 -12.45 -3.14 5.63
N GLU A 127 -12.78 -4.20 6.38
CA GLU A 127 -13.80 -4.15 7.45
C GLU A 127 -13.40 -3.24 8.63
N MET A 128 -12.11 -3.20 8.98
CA MET A 128 -11.59 -2.35 10.06
C MET A 128 -11.56 -0.85 9.68
N ALA A 129 -11.22 -0.53 8.43
CA ALA A 129 -11.24 0.83 7.89
C ALA A 129 -12.67 1.35 7.63
N GLY A 130 -13.57 0.45 7.21
CA GLY A 130 -14.97 0.72 6.84
C GLY A 130 -15.22 0.78 5.32
N ASN A 131 -14.29 0.26 4.53
CA ASN A 131 -14.17 0.39 3.07
C ASN A 131 -15.21 -0.51 2.38
N THR A 132 -16.46 -0.05 2.41
CA THR A 132 -17.64 -0.92 2.26
C THR A 132 -17.75 -1.56 0.89
N ASP A 133 -17.35 -0.86 -0.18
CA ASP A 133 -17.39 -1.40 -1.54
C ASP A 133 -16.29 -2.45 -1.78
N ILE A 134 -15.13 -2.30 -1.14
CA ILE A 134 -14.08 -3.32 -1.12
C ILE A 134 -14.53 -4.55 -0.31
N VAL A 135 -15.16 -4.35 0.85
CA VAL A 135 -15.74 -5.44 1.65
C VAL A 135 -16.80 -6.21 0.86
N ASN A 136 -17.64 -5.51 0.08
CA ASN A 136 -18.64 -6.14 -0.79
C ASN A 136 -18.00 -6.90 -1.95
N TYR A 137 -16.99 -6.31 -2.61
CA TYR A 137 -16.25 -6.95 -3.71
C TYR A 137 -15.53 -8.21 -3.23
N LEU A 138 -14.72 -8.14 -2.17
CA LEU A 138 -13.95 -9.27 -1.64
C LEU A 138 -14.82 -10.38 -1.05
N LYS A 139 -16.09 -10.12 -0.72
CA LYS A 139 -17.09 -11.12 -0.32
C LYS A 139 -17.89 -11.73 -1.49
N SER A 140 -17.64 -11.27 -2.72
CA SER A 140 -18.28 -11.78 -3.95
C SER A 140 -17.37 -12.67 -4.81
N LEU A 141 -16.15 -12.92 -4.34
CA LEU A 141 -15.12 -13.78 -4.92
C LEU A 141 -15.16 -15.19 -4.30
#